data_AF-A0A5E7CDB7-F1
#
_entry.id   AF-A0A5E7CDB7-F1
#
_cell.length_a   1.000
_cell.length_b   1.000
_cell.length_c   1.000
_cell.angle_alpha   90.00
_cell.angle_beta   90.00
_cell.angle_gamma   90.00
#
_symmetry.space_group_name_H-M   'P 1'
#
loop_
_entity.id
_entity.type
_entity.pdbx_description
1 polymer ?
#
loop_
_entity_poly.entity_id
_entity_poly.type
_entity_poly.pdbx_seq_one_letter_code
_entity_poly.pdbx_strand_id
1 'polypeptide(L)'
;MPKFVIERDIPGAGSLTERDLKALSQKSCKVISELGPEVQWLQSYVTGDKFYCVYIAPNEELVRAHARQGSFPINRVSQVTSIIDPTTAE
;
A
#
# COMPACT_ATOMS: atom_id res chain seq x y z
N MET A 1 11.14 6.01 -10.52
CA MET A 1 9.96 6.51 -9.79
C MET A 1 10.10 6.16 -8.31
N PRO A 2 9.80 7.08 -7.38
CA PRO A 2 9.86 6.84 -5.94
C PRO A 2 9.02 5.65 -5.49
N LYS A 3 9.48 4.97 -4.44
CA LYS A 3 8.76 3.90 -3.75
C LYS A 3 8.32 4.41 -2.39
N PHE A 4 7.12 4.03 -1.97
CA PHE A 4 6.53 4.41 -0.70
C PHE A 4 6.13 3.16 0.07
N VAL A 5 6.36 3.18 1.39
CA VAL A 5 5.78 2.26 2.36
C VAL A 5 4.65 2.98 3.07
N ILE A 6 3.48 2.35 3.12
CA ILE A 6 2.26 2.89 3.69
C ILE A 6 1.85 2.02 4.86
N GLU A 7 1.62 2.62 6.01
CA GLU A 7 1.07 1.96 7.19
C GLU A 7 -0.41 2.30 7.32
N ARG A 8 -1.23 1.26 7.53
CA ARG A 8 -2.68 1.39 7.69
C ARG A 8 -3.12 0.61 8.91
N ASP A 9 -3.78 1.30 9.83
CA ASP A 9 -4.32 0.69 11.05
C ASP A 9 -5.69 0.12 10.74
N ILE A 10 -5.80 -1.20 10.86
CA ILE A 10 -7.01 -1.98 10.59
C ILE A 10 -7.11 -3.03 11.69
N PRO A 11 -7.84 -2.73 12.79
CA PRO A 11 -8.00 -3.68 13.88
C PRO A 11 -8.54 -5.03 13.39
N GLY A 12 -7.89 -6.12 13.78
CA GLY A 12 -8.23 -7.48 13.33
C GLY A 12 -7.84 -7.80 11.89
N ALA A 13 -6.99 -6.99 11.25
CA ALA A 13 -6.46 -7.21 9.90
C ALA A 13 -6.02 -8.65 9.62
N GLY A 14 -5.29 -9.25 10.56
CA GLY A 14 -4.77 -10.61 10.44
C GLY A 14 -5.83 -11.70 10.53
N SER A 15 -7.05 -11.36 10.95
CA SER A 15 -8.21 -12.27 11.02
C SER A 15 -9.13 -12.15 9.80
N LEU A 16 -8.81 -11.27 8.84
CA LEU A 16 -9.58 -11.13 7.61
C LEU A 16 -9.52 -12.41 6.79
N THR A 17 -10.67 -12.82 6.25
CA THR A 17 -10.75 -14.02 5.42
C THR A 17 -10.14 -13.77 4.04
N GLU A 18 -9.82 -14.84 3.30
CA GLU A 18 -9.38 -14.73 1.91
C GLU A 18 -10.38 -13.95 1.04
N ARG A 19 -11.68 -14.10 1.32
CA ARG A 19 -12.75 -13.36 0.64
C ARG A 19 -12.65 -11.85 0.93
N ASP A 20 -12.41 -11.47 2.17
CA ASP A 20 -12.27 -10.06 2.57
C ASP A 20 -11.02 -9.45 1.92
N LEU A 21 -9.89 -10.16 1.97
CA LEU A 21 -8.64 -9.75 1.33
C LEU A 21 -8.80 -9.59 -0.18
N LYS A 22 -9.51 -10.52 -0.84
CA LYS A 22 -9.82 -10.44 -2.26
C LYS A 22 -10.68 -9.21 -2.57
N ALA A 23 -11.71 -8.93 -1.79
CA ALA A 23 -12.57 -7.76 -1.98
C ALA A 23 -11.78 -6.44 -1.82
N LEU A 24 -10.91 -6.36 -0.81
CA LEU A 24 -10.02 -5.21 -0.59
C LEU A 24 -9.05 -5.00 -1.76
N SER A 25 -8.45 -6.10 -2.25
CA SER A 25 -7.56 -6.07 -3.41
C SER A 25 -8.29 -5.57 -4.67
N GLN A 26 -9.49 -6.09 -4.95
CA GLN A 26 -10.31 -5.63 -6.07
C GLN A 26 -10.64 -4.13 -5.98
N LYS A 27 -11.02 -3.65 -4.78
CA LYS A 27 -11.27 -2.22 -4.55
C LYS A 27 -10.03 -1.38 -4.83
N SER A 28 -8.86 -1.83 -4.35
CA SER A 28 -7.59 -1.13 -4.58
C SER A 28 -7.26 -1.05 -6.07
N CYS A 29 -7.34 -2.18 -6.79
CA CYS A 29 -7.06 -2.23 -8.23
C CYS A 29 -7.98 -1.32 -9.04
N LYS A 30 -9.27 -1.25 -8.67
CA LYS A 30 -10.22 -0.34 -9.32
C LYS A 30 -9.77 1.12 -9.17
N VAL A 31 -9.44 1.56 -7.95
CA VAL A 31 -9.00 2.94 -7.70
C VAL A 31 -7.69 3.26 -8.42
N ILE A 32 -6.74 2.33 -8.44
CA ILE A 32 -5.48 2.49 -9.18
C ILE A 32 -5.76 2.68 -10.68
N SER A 33 -6.70 1.91 -11.25
CA SER A 33 -7.08 2.06 -12.66
C SER A 33 -7.71 3.43 -12.98
N GLU A 34 -8.35 4.06 -12.00
CA GLU A 34 -8.95 5.40 -12.13
C GLU A 34 -7.92 6.53 -11.94
N LEU A 35 -6.90 6.33 -11.10
CA LEU A 35 -5.80 7.28 -10.90
C LEU A 35 -4.81 7.32 -12.05
N GLY A 36 -4.72 6.24 -12.83
CA GLY A 36 -3.86 6.14 -13.99
C GLY A 36 -2.52 5.44 -13.73
N PRO A 37 -1.69 5.30 -14.77
CA PRO A 37 -0.53 4.41 -14.78
C PRO A 37 0.63 4.87 -13.89
N GLU A 38 0.58 6.09 -13.37
CA GLU A 38 1.63 6.66 -12.54
C GLU A 38 1.66 6.10 -11.11
N VAL A 39 0.57 5.44 -10.68
CA VAL A 39 0.49 4.76 -9.38
C VAL A 39 0.50 3.25 -9.62
N GLN A 40 1.44 2.57 -8.98
CA GLN A 40 1.52 1.12 -9.01
C GLN A 40 1.52 0.57 -7.59
N TRP A 41 0.59 -0.32 -7.30
CA TRP A 41 0.64 -1.14 -6.09
C TRP A 41 1.49 -2.38 -6.36
N LEU A 42 2.55 -2.57 -5.56
CA LEU A 42 3.40 -3.76 -5.69
C LEU A 42 2.83 -4.91 -4.86
N GLN A 43 2.63 -4.68 -3.57
CA GLN A 43 2.16 -5.69 -2.62
C GLN A 43 1.69 -5.04 -1.32
N SER A 44 0.98 -5.83 -0.52
CA SER A 44 0.63 -5.49 0.86
C SER A 44 0.95 -6.66 1.77
N TYR A 45 1.54 -6.37 2.91
CA TYR A 45 1.74 -7.30 4.00
C TYR A 45 0.62 -7.09 5.02
N VAL A 46 -0.16 -8.15 5.25
CA VAL A 46 -1.20 -8.16 6.28
C VAL A 46 -0.59 -8.73 7.56
N THR A 47 -0.69 -7.98 8.65
CA THR A 47 -0.22 -8.37 9.98
C THR A 47 -1.38 -8.34 10.97
N GLY A 48 -1.14 -8.48 12.28
CA GLY A 48 -2.18 -8.52 13.32
C GLY A 48 -3.25 -7.43 13.16
N ASP A 49 -2.88 -6.17 13.39
CA ASP A 49 -3.81 -5.02 13.33
C ASP A 49 -3.42 -3.98 12.27
N LYS A 50 -2.49 -4.32 11.37
CA LYS A 50 -1.97 -3.37 10.38
C LYS A 50 -1.76 -4.00 9.02
N PHE A 51 -1.93 -3.17 8.00
CA PHE A 51 -1.42 -3.44 6.66
C PHE A 51 -0.20 -2.57 6.40
N TYR A 52 0.83 -3.16 5.79
CA TYR A 52 1.98 -2.45 5.23
C TYR A 52 1.94 -2.58 3.72
N CYS A 53 1.67 -1.49 3.01
CA CYS A 53 1.58 -1.52 1.55
C CYS A 53 2.80 -0.89 0.91
N VAL A 54 3.26 -1.44 -0.21
CA VAL A 54 4.36 -0.89 -0.99
C VAL A 54 3.84 -0.40 -2.33
N TYR A 55 4.04 0.88 -2.60
CA TYR A 55 3.59 1.55 -3.83
C TYR A 55 4.77 2.19 -4.56
N ILE A 56 4.69 2.28 -5.87
CA ILE A 56 5.52 3.16 -6.69
C ILE A 56 4.62 4.30 -7.18
N ALA A 57 5.05 5.54 -6.98
CA ALA A 57 4.32 6.73 -7.40
C ALA A 57 5.30 7.90 -7.60
N PRO A 58 4.97 8.92 -8.41
CA PRO A 58 5.81 10.11 -8.57
C PRO A 58 5.90 10.97 -7.29
N ASN A 59 4.87 10.94 -6.44
CA ASN A 59 4.81 11.73 -5.21
C ASN A 59 3.87 11.10 -4.15
N GLU A 60 3.93 11.63 -2.93
CA GLU A 60 3.10 11.18 -1.81
C GLU A 60 1.62 11.55 -2.00
N GLU A 61 1.32 12.65 -2.68
CA GLU A 61 -0.05 13.13 -2.89
C GLU A 61 -0.90 12.11 -3.65
N LEU A 62 -0.35 11.43 -4.65
CA LEU A 62 -1.05 10.38 -5.40
C LEU A 62 -1.29 9.12 -4.56
N VAL A 63 -0.37 8.75 -3.68
CA VAL A 63 -0.57 7.66 -2.72
C VAL A 63 -1.71 8.01 -1.75
N ARG A 64 -1.78 9.26 -1.31
CA ARG A 64 -2.89 9.76 -0.48
C ARG A 64 -4.20 9.85 -1.26
N ALA A 65 -4.16 10.19 -2.55
CA ALA A 65 -5.34 10.21 -3.41
C ALA A 65 -5.95 8.81 -3.54
N HIS A 66 -5.12 7.77 -3.74
CA HIS A 66 -5.55 6.36 -3.72
C HIS A 66 -6.28 6.00 -2.44
N ALA A 67 -5.71 6.33 -1.29
CA ALA A 67 -6.34 6.02 -0.01
C ALA A 67 -7.69 6.74 0.15
N ARG A 68 -7.77 8.03 -0.24
CA ARG A 68 -9.03 8.81 -0.17
C ARG A 68 -10.11 8.23 -1.07
N GLN A 69 -9.81 7.97 -2.34
CA GLN A 69 -10.77 7.41 -3.30
C GLN A 69 -11.19 5.97 -2.93
N GLY A 70 -10.24 5.17 -2.44
CA GLY A 70 -10.50 3.81 -1.98
C GLY A 70 -11.08 3.71 -0.57
N SER A 71 -11.30 4.83 0.11
CA SER A 71 -11.71 4.88 1.52
C SER A 71 -10.86 3.96 2.42
N PHE A 72 -9.56 3.88 2.15
CA PHE A 72 -8.62 3.12 2.94
C PHE A 72 -8.01 4.01 4.02
N PRO A 73 -7.85 3.52 5.27
CA PRO A 73 -7.10 4.26 6.28
C PRO A 73 -5.66 4.50 5.79
N ILE A 74 -5.10 5.67 6.09
CA ILE A 74 -3.74 6.05 5.73
C ILE A 74 -3.10 6.78 6.90
N ASN A 75 -2.42 6.01 7.74
CA ASN A 75 -1.87 6.50 9.00
C ASN A 75 -0.51 7.15 8.75
N ARG A 76 0.35 6.47 7.97
CA ARG A 76 1.66 6.97 7.60
C ARG A 76 1.99 6.63 6.17
N VAL A 77 2.62 7.59 5.48
CA VAL A 77 3.28 7.37 4.19
C VAL A 77 4.74 7.72 4.38
N SER A 78 5.64 6.87 3.91
CA SER A 78 7.07 7.08 4.03
C SER A 78 7.75 6.73 2.72
N GLN A 79 8.43 7.71 2.14
CA GLN A 79 9.24 7.47 0.96
C GLN A 79 10.42 6.57 1.33
N VAL A 80 10.64 5.53 0.55
CA VAL A 80 11.80 4.65 0.66
C VAL A 80 13.01 5.38 0.11
N THR A 81 13.99 5.64 0.97
CA THR A 81 15.25 6.30 0.59
C THR A 81 16.33 5.31 0.20
N SER A 82 16.30 4.09 0.76
CA SER A 82 17.21 2.99 0.46
C SER A 82 16.55 1.67 0.81
N ILE A 83 16.94 0.59 0.13
CA ILE A 83 16.55 -0.78 0.46
C ILE A 83 17.84 -1.51 0.80
N ILE A 84 17.86 -2.18 1.94
CA ILE A 84 18.96 -3.03 2.35
C ILE A 84 18.46 -4.46 2.44
N ASP A 85 19.29 -5.40 2.01
CA ASP A 85 19.09 -6.83 2.12
C ASP A 85 20.48 -7.51 2.25
N PRO A 86 20.59 -8.85 2.37
CA PRO A 86 21.89 -9.49 2.50
C PRO A 86 22.90 -9.15 1.41
N THR A 87 22.47 -8.77 0.19
CA THR A 87 23.37 -8.35 -0.90
C THR A 87 23.98 -6.97 -0.67
N THR A 88 23.39 -6.15 0.20
CA THR A 88 23.96 -4.85 0.58
C THR A 88 25.14 -4.99 1.56
N ALA A 89 25.34 -6.18 2.12
CA ALA A 89 26.46 -6.48 3.02
C ALA A 89 27.72 -6.99 2.29
N GLU A 90 27.65 -7.17 0.98
CA GLU A 90 28.78 -7.51 0.09
C GLU A 90 29.46 -6.24 -0.45
#